data_AF-A0A6S6UA16-F1
#
_entry.id   AF-A0A6S6UA16-F1
#
_cell.length_a   1.000
_cell.length_b   1.000
_cell.length_c   1.000
_cell.angle_alpha   90.00
_cell.angle_beta   90.00
_cell.angle_gamma   90.00
#
_symmetry.space_group_name_H-M   'P 1'
#
loop_
_entity.id
_entity.type
_entity.pdbx_description
1 polymer ?
#
loop_
_entity_poly.entity_id
_entity_poly.type
_entity_poly.pdbx_seq_one_letter_code
_entity_poly.pdbx_strand_id
1 'polypeptide(L)'
;MGTGANCIYPIIGSQSYGWQFVGSDIDPVAVKTAGVMIQSNANLKPHIELRQQKDISAIFRGIISQTDRFDITLCNPPFHGSLAEAIVGNQRKTENLGNNKKEARHTPVKDGANFGGQNGELYCEGGETSFLKRVAGESKQFGQQVCWFSSLVSKGDNVRLLKRQLKKLGAVDTQVLEMKQGNKVSRVIAWSYLDQAARKAWADKHWVE
;
A
#
# COMPACT_ATOMS: atom_id res chain seq x y z
N MET A 1 2.85 2.95 3.08
CA MET A 1 1.80 2.86 4.11
C MET A 1 1.36 1.41 4.22
N GLY A 2 1.33 0.85 5.43
CA GLY A 2 1.10 -0.59 5.63
C GLY A 2 2.26 -1.40 5.06
N THR A 3 3.47 -1.15 5.57
CA THR A 3 4.69 -1.77 5.03
C THR A 3 4.77 -3.28 5.34
N GLY A 4 4.01 -3.75 6.34
CA GLY A 4 3.98 -5.12 6.79
C GLY A 4 5.32 -5.59 7.37
N ALA A 5 5.33 -6.79 7.94
CA ALA A 5 6.54 -7.40 8.46
C ALA A 5 7.60 -7.66 7.37
N ASN A 6 7.18 -7.81 6.11
CA ASN A 6 8.04 -8.12 4.98
C ASN A 6 8.71 -6.89 4.34
N CYS A 7 8.26 -5.67 4.65
CA CYS A 7 8.78 -4.41 4.11
C CYS A 7 9.04 -4.43 2.58
N ILE A 8 8.18 -5.11 1.81
CA ILE A 8 8.56 -5.51 0.45
C ILE A 8 8.70 -4.34 -0.52
N TYR A 9 7.84 -3.31 -0.44
CA TYR A 9 7.94 -2.14 -1.32
C TYR A 9 9.21 -1.32 -1.07
N PRO A 10 9.55 -0.96 0.19
CA PRO A 10 10.82 -0.31 0.47
C PRO A 10 12.05 -1.12 0.04
N ILE A 11 12.03 -2.44 0.21
CA ILE A 11 13.14 -3.30 -0.21
C ILE A 11 13.31 -3.28 -1.72
N ILE A 12 12.24 -3.58 -2.47
CA ILE A 12 12.33 -3.61 -3.94
C ILE A 12 12.71 -2.23 -4.48
N GLY A 13 12.11 -1.16 -3.96
CA GLY A 13 12.38 0.19 -4.42
C GLY A 13 13.81 0.64 -4.15
N SER A 14 14.32 0.41 -2.94
CA SER A 14 15.71 0.76 -2.59
C SER A 14 16.71 -0.05 -3.41
N GLN A 15 16.49 -1.35 -3.57
CA GLN A 15 17.47 -2.24 -4.23
C GLN A 15 17.43 -2.17 -5.74
N SER A 16 16.27 -1.85 -6.34
CA SER A 16 16.15 -1.78 -7.80
C SER A 16 16.37 -0.38 -8.34
N TYR A 17 16.08 0.66 -7.55
CA TYR A 17 16.06 2.05 -8.03
C TYR A 17 16.81 3.04 -7.12
N GLY A 18 17.45 2.57 -6.03
CA GLY A 18 18.18 3.44 -5.10
C GLY A 18 17.30 4.35 -4.24
N TRP A 19 15.98 4.14 -4.26
CA TRP A 19 15.03 5.03 -3.57
C TRP A 19 15.17 5.00 -2.05
N GLN A 20 14.85 6.13 -1.44
CA GLN A 20 14.73 6.31 0.01
C GLN A 20 13.29 6.12 0.44
N PHE A 21 13.06 5.43 1.55
CA PHE A 21 11.73 5.10 2.04
C PHE A 21 11.53 5.43 3.51
N VAL A 22 10.32 5.90 3.80
CA VAL A 22 9.72 5.82 5.14
C VAL A 22 8.61 4.77 5.08
N GLY A 23 8.86 3.61 5.68
CA GLY A 23 7.88 2.55 5.86
C GLY A 23 7.05 2.79 7.11
N SER A 24 5.72 2.78 6.98
CA SER A 24 4.81 2.89 8.13
C SER A 24 3.91 1.69 8.28
N ASP A 25 3.67 1.28 9.51
CA ASP A 25 2.68 0.26 9.86
C ASP A 25 2.04 0.56 11.22
N ILE A 26 0.84 0.03 11.42
CA ILE A 26 0.11 0.13 12.68
C ILE A 26 0.54 -0.93 13.68
N ASP A 27 0.88 -2.12 13.17
CA ASP A 27 1.21 -3.27 14.01
C ASP A 27 2.64 -3.14 14.53
N PRO A 28 2.86 -2.96 15.85
CA PRO A 28 4.20 -2.89 16.42
C PRO A 28 5.03 -4.15 16.15
N VAL A 29 4.41 -5.32 16.02
CA VAL A 29 5.12 -6.57 15.72
C VAL A 29 5.64 -6.53 14.28
N ALA A 30 4.81 -6.08 13.33
CA ALA A 30 5.22 -5.89 11.94
C ALA A 30 6.39 -4.90 11.84
N VAL A 31 6.28 -3.73 12.48
CA VAL A 31 7.36 -2.71 12.51
C VAL A 31 8.64 -3.28 13.12
N LYS A 32 8.55 -3.98 14.25
CA LYS A 32 9.72 -4.58 14.90
C LYS A 32 10.38 -5.64 14.02
N THR A 33 9.57 -6.49 13.37
CA THR A 33 10.06 -7.56 12.49
C THR A 33 10.77 -7.00 11.28
N ALA A 34 10.14 -6.01 10.62
CA ALA A 34 10.76 -5.29 9.50
C ALA A 34 12.05 -4.58 9.94
N GLY A 35 12.07 -4.01 11.15
CA GLY A 35 13.24 -3.37 11.73
C GLY A 35 14.42 -4.31 11.92
N VAL A 36 14.19 -5.51 12.44
CA VAL A 36 15.23 -6.55 12.55
C VAL A 36 15.76 -6.92 11.17
N MET A 37 14.88 -7.17 10.21
CA MET A 37 15.27 -7.49 8.84
C MET A 37 16.13 -6.40 8.20
N ILE A 38 15.74 -5.12 8.32
CA ILE A 38 16.52 -3.99 7.78
C ILE A 38 17.88 -3.90 8.48
N GLN A 39 17.93 -4.07 9.81
CA GLN A 39 19.18 -4.00 10.58
C GLN A 39 20.13 -5.14 10.23
N SER A 40 19.62 -6.33 9.91
CA SER A 40 20.42 -7.49 9.50
C SER A 40 20.97 -7.39 8.07
N ASN A 41 20.53 -6.43 7.26
CA ASN A 41 20.96 -6.25 5.88
C ASN A 41 21.58 -4.86 5.68
N ALA A 42 22.91 -4.78 5.66
CA ALA A 42 23.66 -3.51 5.62
C ALA A 42 23.31 -2.62 4.42
N ASN A 43 22.92 -3.22 3.29
CA ASN A 43 22.47 -2.55 2.08
C ASN A 43 21.05 -1.95 2.16
N LEU A 44 20.25 -2.30 3.18
CA LEU A 44 18.89 -1.77 3.37
C LEU A 44 18.86 -0.59 4.36
N LYS A 45 19.67 -0.67 5.42
CA LYS A 45 19.69 0.30 6.52
C LYS A 45 19.79 1.77 6.11
N PRO A 46 20.64 2.19 5.14
CA PRO A 46 20.73 3.60 4.78
C PRO A 46 19.57 4.08 3.90
N HIS A 47 18.70 3.19 3.43
CA HIS A 47 17.62 3.52 2.49
C HIS A 47 16.22 3.51 3.10
N ILE A 48 16.04 2.91 4.28
CA ILE A 48 14.71 2.62 4.83
C ILE A 48 14.63 3.04 6.29
N GLU A 49 13.79 4.03 6.56
CA GLU A 49 13.35 4.40 7.89
C GLU A 49 11.99 3.74 8.18
N LEU A 50 11.77 3.29 9.42
CA LEU A 50 10.48 2.75 9.85
C LEU A 50 9.82 3.64 10.91
N ARG A 51 8.53 3.93 10.74
CA ARG A 51 7.72 4.71 11.67
C ARG A 51 6.45 3.96 12.05
N GLN A 52 6.21 3.75 13.34
CA GLN A 52 4.96 3.16 13.82
C GLN A 52 3.83 4.19 13.81
N GLN A 53 2.71 3.87 13.17
CA GLN A 53 1.47 4.64 13.28
C GLN A 53 0.73 4.19 14.56
N LYS A 54 0.64 5.08 15.54
CA LYS A 54 -0.03 4.80 16.82
C LYS A 54 -1.55 5.04 16.76
N ASP A 55 -2.01 5.89 15.83
CA ASP A 55 -3.41 6.22 15.66
C ASP A 55 -4.02 5.41 14.50
N ILE A 56 -4.88 4.45 14.83
CA ILE A 56 -5.58 3.57 13.87
C ILE A 56 -6.52 4.30 12.92
N SER A 57 -6.90 5.52 13.28
CA SER A 57 -7.73 6.38 12.45
C SER A 57 -6.92 7.26 11.50
N ALA A 58 -5.59 7.35 11.69
CA ALA A 58 -4.71 8.16 10.86
C ALA A 58 -3.92 7.33 9.86
N ILE A 59 -3.67 7.92 8.69
CA ILE A 59 -2.84 7.33 7.63
C ILE A 59 -1.52 8.09 7.52
N PHE A 60 -1.60 9.41 7.30
CA PHE A 60 -0.45 10.28 7.07
C PHE A 60 -0.11 11.10 8.30
N ARG A 61 -1.12 11.55 9.05
CA ARG A 61 -0.91 12.31 10.29
C ARG A 61 -0.10 11.48 11.28
N GLY A 62 0.96 12.07 11.84
CA GLY A 62 1.88 11.39 12.76
C GLY A 62 2.96 10.56 12.05
N ILE A 63 2.84 10.33 10.75
CA ILE A 63 3.89 9.69 9.93
C ILE A 63 4.63 10.73 9.11
N ILE A 64 3.93 11.59 8.38
CA ILE A 64 4.53 12.69 7.60
C ILE A 64 4.79 13.86 8.55
N SER A 65 6.07 14.17 8.77
CA SER A 65 6.53 15.32 9.54
C SER A 65 6.42 16.61 8.73
N GLN A 66 6.58 17.78 9.35
CA GLN A 66 6.50 19.07 8.65
C GLN A 66 7.63 19.27 7.61
N THR A 67 8.79 18.68 7.86
CA THR A 67 9.97 18.77 7.00
C THR A 67 9.99 17.73 5.89
N ASP A 68 9.21 16.66 6.02
CA ASP A 68 9.20 15.59 5.04
C ASP A 68 8.68 16.07 3.69
N ARG A 69 9.34 15.60 2.63
CA ARG A 69 8.92 15.72 1.25
C ARG A 69 9.03 14.33 0.61
N PHE A 70 7.96 13.87 -0.02
CA PHE A 70 7.90 12.57 -0.65
C PHE A 70 7.53 12.68 -2.13
N ASP A 71 8.25 11.97 -2.99
CA ASP A 71 7.93 11.93 -4.41
C ASP A 71 6.67 11.11 -4.67
N ILE A 72 6.55 9.99 -3.96
CA ILE A 72 5.39 9.12 -4.07
C ILE A 72 5.06 8.43 -2.75
N THR A 73 3.77 8.23 -2.47
CA THR A 73 3.33 7.29 -1.44
C THR A 73 2.84 6.00 -2.07
N LEU A 74 3.20 4.86 -1.48
CA LEU A 74 2.78 3.53 -1.93
C LEU A 74 1.90 2.87 -0.88
N CYS A 75 0.87 2.16 -1.34
CA CYS A 75 -0.03 1.44 -0.46
C CYS A 75 -0.73 0.28 -1.15
N ASN A 76 -0.78 -0.85 -0.44
CA ASN A 76 -1.65 -1.97 -0.74
C ASN A 76 -2.73 -2.04 0.37
N PRO A 77 -3.96 -1.57 0.11
CA PRO A 77 -5.00 -1.55 1.13
C PRO A 77 -5.35 -2.94 1.67
N PRO A 78 -5.84 -3.04 2.91
CA PRO A 78 -6.41 -4.28 3.42
C PRO A 78 -7.63 -4.68 2.57
N PHE A 79 -7.70 -5.96 2.19
CA PHE A 79 -8.62 -6.42 1.14
C PHE A 79 -10.04 -6.73 1.64
N HIS A 80 -10.25 -6.99 2.94
CA HIS A 80 -11.55 -7.46 3.44
C HIS A 80 -12.21 -6.47 4.39
N GLY A 81 -13.53 -6.39 4.34
CA GLY A 81 -14.38 -5.57 5.19
C GLY A 81 -14.91 -6.30 6.42
N SER A 82 -14.45 -7.51 6.70
CA SER A 82 -14.57 -8.23 7.98
C SER A 82 -13.70 -9.49 7.99
N LEU A 83 -13.48 -10.10 9.17
CA LEU A 83 -12.89 -11.44 9.29
C LEU A 83 -13.72 -12.49 8.53
N ALA A 84 -15.05 -12.35 8.53
CA ALA A 84 -15.95 -13.24 7.78
C ALA A 84 -15.75 -13.12 6.26
N GLU A 85 -15.58 -11.90 5.73
CA GLU A 85 -15.25 -11.70 4.31
C GLU A 85 -13.85 -12.20 3.95
N ALA A 86 -12.89 -12.15 4.87
CA ALA A 86 -11.55 -12.73 4.68
C ALA A 86 -11.60 -14.26 4.59
N ILE A 87 -12.41 -14.90 5.45
CA ILE A 87 -12.63 -16.35 5.44
C ILE A 87 -13.34 -16.78 4.14
N VAL A 88 -14.43 -16.10 3.74
CA VAL A 88 -15.17 -16.41 2.50
C VAL A 88 -14.34 -16.14 1.24
N GLY A 89 -13.57 -15.05 1.23
CA GLY A 89 -12.65 -14.73 0.14
C GLY A 89 -11.51 -15.76 0.01
N ASN A 90 -11.03 -16.29 1.13
CA ASN A 90 -10.05 -17.38 1.16
C ASN A 90 -10.65 -18.70 0.67
N GLN A 91 -11.87 -19.05 1.08
CA GLN A 91 -12.58 -20.25 0.60
C GLN A 91 -12.76 -20.24 -0.93
N ARG A 92 -13.22 -19.13 -1.51
CA ARG A 92 -13.32 -18.98 -2.99
C ARG A 92 -11.96 -19.05 -3.70
N LYS A 93 -10.87 -18.58 -3.09
CA LYS A 93 -9.52 -18.68 -3.68
C LYS A 93 -9.01 -20.11 -3.66
N THR A 94 -9.23 -20.86 -2.59
CA THR A 94 -8.87 -22.28 -2.51
C THR A 94 -9.66 -23.14 -3.48
N GLU A 95 -10.94 -22.84 -3.71
CA GLU A 95 -11.77 -23.52 -4.71
C GLU A 95 -11.26 -23.28 -6.14
N ASN A 96 -10.89 -22.04 -6.47
CA ASN A 96 -10.34 -21.70 -7.79
C ASN A 96 -8.94 -22.30 -8.05
N LEU A 97 -8.15 -22.57 -7.00
CA LEU A 97 -6.85 -23.25 -7.08
C LEU A 97 -7.00 -24.78 -7.24
N GLY A 98 -8.16 -25.35 -6.87
CA GLY A 98 -8.44 -26.79 -6.92
C GLY A 98 -8.57 -27.39 -8.31
N ASN A 99 -8.72 -26.57 -9.36
CA ASN A 99 -8.97 -27.04 -10.73
C ASN A 99 -7.72 -27.36 -11.56
N ASN A 100 -6.51 -27.21 -11.01
CA ASN A 100 -5.26 -27.62 -11.67
C ASN A 100 -4.58 -28.82 -10.98
N LYS A 101 -5.36 -29.84 -10.60
CA LYS A 101 -4.81 -31.12 -10.11
C LYS A 101 -4.59 -32.10 -11.26
N LYS A 102 -3.47 -31.97 -11.95
CA LYS A 102 -2.72 -33.16 -12.41
C LYS A 102 -1.36 -33.11 -11.73
N GLU A 103 -1.10 -34.15 -10.94
CA GLU A 103 0.12 -34.45 -10.19
C GLU A 103 0.30 -33.74 -8.84
N ALA A 104 -0.27 -34.34 -7.78
CA ALA A 104 0.22 -34.14 -6.42
C ALA A 104 0.33 -35.49 -5.71
N ARG A 105 1.56 -35.94 -5.51
CA ARG A 105 1.93 -37.01 -4.57
C ARG A 105 1.58 -36.56 -3.14
N HIS A 106 1.20 -37.53 -2.33
CA HIS A 106 0.69 -37.38 -0.97
C HIS A 106 1.59 -36.53 -0.05
N THR A 107 1.07 -35.39 0.39
CA THR A 107 1.36 -34.80 1.71
C THR A 107 0.05 -34.25 2.28
N PRO A 108 -0.28 -34.52 3.56
CA PRO A 108 -1.48 -33.96 4.18
C PRO A 108 -1.28 -32.45 4.34
N VAL A 109 -2.07 -31.66 3.63
CA VAL A 109 -2.12 -30.21 3.79
C VAL A 109 -2.78 -29.92 5.13
N LYS A 110 -1.99 -29.51 6.12
CA LYS A 110 -2.51 -28.90 7.35
C LYS A 110 -3.21 -27.59 6.97
N ASP A 111 -4.39 -27.40 7.54
CA ASP A 111 -5.20 -26.18 7.46
C ASP A 111 -4.37 -24.94 7.81
N GLY A 112 -4.02 -24.16 6.79
CA GLY A 112 -3.16 -22.99 6.90
C GLY A 112 -2.76 -22.51 5.51
N ALA A 113 -3.68 -21.83 4.82
CA ALA A 113 -3.38 -21.22 3.54
C ALA A 113 -2.25 -20.18 3.67
N ASN A 114 -1.40 -20.09 2.63
CA ASN A 114 -0.23 -19.21 2.49
C ASN A 114 -0.50 -17.68 2.51
N PHE A 115 -1.62 -17.23 3.08
CA PHE A 115 -1.89 -15.82 3.36
C PHE A 115 -1.74 -15.58 4.86
N GLY A 116 -0.50 -15.63 5.35
CA GLY A 116 -0.14 -15.43 6.76
C GLY A 116 -0.21 -13.98 7.25
N GLY A 117 -1.11 -13.17 6.69
CA GLY A 117 -1.35 -11.81 7.20
C GLY A 117 -2.03 -11.90 8.56
N GLN A 118 -1.42 -11.31 9.60
CA GLN A 118 -2.07 -11.25 10.92
C GLN A 118 -3.27 -10.29 10.88
N ASN A 119 -4.17 -10.43 11.85
CA ASN A 119 -5.53 -9.85 11.91
C ASN A 119 -5.70 -8.37 11.46
N GLY A 120 -4.65 -7.53 11.51
CA GLY A 120 -4.65 -6.14 11.04
C GLY A 120 -4.44 -5.95 9.53
N GLU A 121 -3.83 -6.90 8.82
CA GLU A 121 -3.61 -6.81 7.36
C GLU A 121 -4.83 -7.29 6.56
N LEU A 122 -5.74 -8.02 7.21
CA LEU A 122 -6.88 -8.66 6.56
C LEU A 122 -8.15 -7.79 6.58
N TYR A 123 -8.37 -6.96 7.60
CA TYR A 123 -9.65 -6.26 7.81
C TYR A 123 -9.52 -4.75 8.10
N CYS A 124 -10.37 -3.95 7.46
CA CYS A 124 -10.71 -2.59 7.87
C CYS A 124 -12.23 -2.39 7.83
N GLU A 125 -12.80 -1.66 8.79
CA GLU A 125 -14.25 -1.37 8.82
C GLU A 125 -14.70 -0.67 7.52
N GLY A 126 -15.62 -1.30 6.79
CA GLY A 126 -16.06 -0.86 5.45
C GLY A 126 -15.08 -1.17 4.29
N GLY A 127 -14.06 -1.99 4.56
CA GLY A 127 -13.15 -2.59 3.60
C GLY A 127 -12.29 -1.60 2.82
N GLU A 128 -11.79 -2.05 1.66
CA GLU A 128 -10.95 -1.26 0.75
C GLU A 128 -11.57 0.11 0.43
N THR A 129 -12.89 0.20 0.25
CA THR A 129 -13.57 1.45 -0.09
C THR A 129 -13.44 2.50 1.02
N SER A 130 -13.69 2.13 2.28
CA SER A 130 -13.57 3.05 3.41
C SER A 130 -12.12 3.44 3.67
N PHE A 131 -11.20 2.49 3.51
CA PHE A 131 -9.77 2.78 3.63
C PHE A 131 -9.32 3.80 2.57
N LEU A 132 -9.61 3.56 1.30
CA LEU A 132 -9.28 4.48 0.20
C LEU A 132 -9.90 5.87 0.38
N LYS A 133 -11.14 5.94 0.88
CA LYS A 133 -11.78 7.22 1.22
C LYS A 133 -11.00 8.00 2.27
N ARG A 134 -10.46 7.32 3.28
CA ARG A 134 -9.66 7.92 4.35
C ARG A 134 -8.32 8.40 3.83
N VAL A 135 -7.62 7.57 3.04
CA VAL A 135 -6.36 7.94 2.37
C VAL A 135 -6.56 9.21 1.53
N ALA A 136 -7.61 9.25 0.70
CA ALA A 136 -7.93 10.43 -0.09
C ALA A 136 -8.20 11.66 0.80
N GLY A 137 -9.00 11.50 1.86
CA GLY A 137 -9.34 12.57 2.79
C GLY A 137 -8.12 13.20 3.47
N GLU A 138 -7.22 12.38 4.02
CA GLU A 138 -6.01 12.88 4.66
C GLU A 138 -4.98 13.41 3.66
N SER A 139 -4.88 12.83 2.45
CA SER A 139 -3.89 13.25 1.45
C SER A 139 -3.98 14.74 1.10
N LYS A 140 -5.18 15.34 1.19
CA LYS A 140 -5.39 16.77 0.97
C LYS A 140 -4.54 17.64 1.90
N GLN A 141 -4.38 17.23 3.16
CA GLN A 141 -3.60 17.99 4.15
C GLN A 141 -2.11 18.01 3.83
N PHE A 142 -1.62 17.01 3.10
CA PHE A 142 -0.22 16.82 2.74
C PHE A 142 0.05 17.10 1.26
N GLY A 143 -0.89 17.74 0.55
CA GLY A 143 -0.82 17.94 -0.90
C GLY A 143 0.38 18.75 -1.41
N GLN A 144 1.01 19.54 -0.54
CA GLN A 144 2.25 20.30 -0.83
C GLN A 144 3.52 19.59 -0.32
N GLN A 145 3.38 18.44 0.34
CA GLN A 145 4.47 17.64 0.88
C GLN A 145 4.68 16.33 0.12
N VAL A 146 3.76 15.98 -0.76
CA VAL A 146 3.81 14.74 -1.53
C VAL A 146 3.50 15.06 -2.99
N CYS A 147 4.43 14.73 -3.90
CA CYS A 147 4.23 14.96 -5.33
C CYS A 147 3.12 14.05 -5.88
N TRP A 148 3.20 12.75 -5.58
CA TRP A 148 2.17 11.77 -5.96
C TRP A 148 1.69 10.94 -4.77
N PHE A 149 0.38 10.87 -4.61
CA PHE A 149 -0.23 9.85 -3.77
C PHE A 149 -0.61 8.66 -4.62
N SER A 150 -0.46 7.43 -4.12
CA SER A 150 -0.92 6.26 -4.87
C SER A 150 -1.40 5.12 -3.98
N SER A 151 -2.24 4.26 -4.56
CA SER A 151 -2.71 3.04 -3.92
C SER A 151 -3.10 1.98 -4.93
N LEU A 152 -2.91 0.71 -4.58
CA LEU A 152 -3.52 -0.41 -5.29
C LEU A 152 -5.03 -0.44 -5.01
N VAL A 153 -5.79 -0.83 -6.03
CA VAL A 153 -7.24 -1.00 -5.98
C VAL A 153 -7.58 -2.35 -6.59
N SER A 154 -8.16 -3.23 -5.78
CA SER A 154 -8.57 -4.56 -6.20
C SER A 154 -9.91 -4.55 -6.92
N LYS A 155 -10.87 -3.73 -6.48
CA LYS A 155 -12.21 -3.68 -7.08
C LYS A 155 -12.35 -2.51 -8.06
N GLY A 156 -12.75 -2.78 -9.30
CA GLY A 156 -12.94 -1.75 -10.33
C GLY A 156 -13.89 -0.63 -9.91
N ASP A 157 -14.98 -0.97 -9.20
CA ASP A 157 -15.96 0.01 -8.71
C ASP A 157 -15.36 1.06 -7.75
N ASN A 158 -14.33 0.66 -6.99
CA ASN A 158 -13.64 1.56 -6.07
C ASN A 158 -12.86 2.65 -6.83
N VAL A 159 -12.37 2.38 -8.04
CA VAL A 159 -11.68 3.39 -8.85
C VAL A 159 -12.63 4.53 -9.20
N ARG A 160 -13.85 4.22 -9.66
CA ARG A 160 -14.84 5.24 -10.02
C ARG A 160 -15.29 6.07 -8.82
N LEU A 161 -15.46 5.44 -7.66
CA LEU A 161 -15.79 6.13 -6.41
C LEU A 161 -14.66 7.06 -5.97
N LEU A 162 -13.43 6.57 -5.98
CA LEU A 162 -12.25 7.30 -5.54
C LEU A 162 -11.96 8.50 -6.45
N LYS A 163 -12.02 8.35 -7.78
CA LYS A 163 -11.85 9.48 -8.73
C LYS A 163 -12.85 10.62 -8.45
N ARG A 164 -14.11 10.29 -8.16
CA ARG A 164 -15.13 11.30 -7.82
C ARG A 164 -14.80 12.03 -6.53
N GLN A 165 -14.30 11.31 -5.52
CA GLN A 165 -13.91 11.91 -4.25
C GLN A 165 -12.66 12.78 -4.40
N LEU A 166 -11.63 12.31 -5.10
CA LEU A 166 -10.41 13.06 -5.37
C LEU A 166 -10.68 14.39 -6.07
N LYS A 167 -11.56 14.38 -7.08
CA LYS A 167 -12.03 15.60 -7.74
C LYS A 167 -12.67 16.58 -6.76
N LYS A 168 -13.55 16.10 -5.86
CA LYS A 168 -14.17 16.95 -4.81
C LYS A 168 -13.16 17.49 -3.81
N LEU A 169 -12.09 16.75 -3.54
CA LEU A 169 -11.02 17.15 -2.62
C LEU A 169 -10.01 18.11 -3.25
N GLY A 170 -10.10 18.36 -4.57
CA GLY A 170 -9.24 19.30 -5.28
C GLY A 170 -7.96 18.68 -5.85
N ALA A 171 -7.90 17.35 -6.00
CA ALA A 171 -6.81 16.74 -6.77
C ALA A 171 -6.88 17.25 -8.22
N VAL A 172 -5.76 17.76 -8.72
CA VAL A 172 -5.65 18.39 -10.04
C VAL A 172 -5.21 17.41 -11.12
N ASP A 173 -4.66 16.26 -10.72
CA ASP A 173 -4.32 15.17 -11.61
C ASP A 173 -4.68 13.83 -10.97
N THR A 174 -5.15 12.89 -11.78
CA THR A 174 -5.48 11.53 -11.35
C THR A 174 -5.27 10.55 -12.50
N GLN A 175 -4.34 9.62 -12.31
CA GLN A 175 -3.97 8.59 -13.25
C GLN A 175 -4.40 7.21 -12.74
N VAL A 176 -4.77 6.33 -13.68
CA VAL A 176 -5.10 4.94 -13.36
C VAL A 176 -4.31 4.04 -14.29
N LEU A 177 -3.49 3.17 -13.71
CA LEU A 177 -2.76 2.14 -14.43
C LEU A 177 -3.44 0.79 -14.17
N GLU A 178 -3.90 0.14 -15.23
CA GLU A 178 -4.41 -1.23 -15.13
C GLU A 178 -3.26 -2.24 -15.22
N MET A 179 -3.27 -3.22 -14.32
CA MET A 179 -2.28 -4.29 -14.23
C MET A 179 -3.01 -5.64 -14.36
N LYS A 180 -2.53 -6.49 -15.27
CA LYS A 180 -3.04 -7.86 -15.45
C LYS A 180 -1.92 -8.86 -15.17
N GLN A 181 -2.16 -9.77 -14.23
CA GLN A 181 -1.27 -10.89 -13.95
C GLN A 181 -2.10 -12.18 -13.87
N GLY A 182 -2.04 -12.99 -14.92
CA GLY A 182 -2.95 -14.13 -15.10
C GLY A 182 -4.41 -13.68 -15.01
N ASN A 183 -5.20 -14.36 -14.17
CA ASN A 183 -6.61 -14.05 -13.96
C ASN A 183 -6.87 -12.87 -13.01
N LYS A 184 -5.83 -12.29 -12.40
CA LYS A 184 -5.98 -11.18 -11.47
C LYS A 184 -5.81 -9.86 -12.21
N VAL A 185 -6.84 -9.04 -12.18
CA VAL A 185 -6.80 -7.64 -12.62
C VAL A 185 -6.71 -6.75 -11.38
N SER A 186 -5.65 -5.97 -11.26
CA SER A 186 -5.48 -4.94 -10.24
C SER A 186 -5.27 -3.59 -10.90
N ARG A 187 -5.49 -2.50 -10.16
CA ARG A 187 -5.27 -1.14 -10.66
C ARG A 187 -4.41 -0.39 -9.68
N VAL A 188 -3.51 0.44 -10.18
CA VAL A 188 -2.90 1.50 -9.37
C VAL A 188 -3.64 2.77 -9.72
N ILE A 189 -4.11 3.49 -8.71
CA ILE A 189 -4.55 4.86 -8.87
C ILE A 189 -3.52 5.78 -8.23
N ALA A 190 -3.10 6.80 -8.97
CA ALA A 190 -2.20 7.84 -8.51
C ALA A 190 -2.87 9.20 -8.66
N TRP A 191 -2.67 10.12 -7.71
CA TRP A 191 -3.22 11.48 -7.79
C TRP A 191 -2.25 12.50 -7.21
N SER A 192 -2.41 13.74 -7.65
CA SER A 192 -1.60 14.87 -7.20
C SER A 192 -2.46 16.10 -6.95
N TYR A 193 -2.04 16.90 -5.96
CA TYR A 193 -2.55 18.25 -5.71
C TYR A 193 -1.64 19.33 -6.32
N LEU A 194 -0.51 18.93 -6.91
CA LEU A 194 0.40 19.78 -7.65
C LEU A 194 0.04 19.71 -9.12
N ASP A 195 -0.11 20.86 -9.78
CA ASP A 195 -0.30 20.90 -11.23
C ASP A 195 0.99 20.54 -11.98
N GLN A 196 0.94 20.54 -13.31
CA GLN A 196 2.10 20.16 -14.13
C GLN A 196 3.32 21.06 -13.89
N ALA A 197 3.12 22.37 -13.71
CA ALA A 197 4.22 23.31 -13.48
C ALA A 197 4.84 23.10 -12.09
N ALA A 198 4.00 22.94 -11.06
CA ALA A 198 4.44 22.66 -9.70
C ALA A 198 5.17 21.30 -9.58
N ARG A 199 4.71 20.26 -10.30
CA ARG A 199 5.42 18.98 -10.34
C ARG A 199 6.75 19.06 -11.08
N LYS A 200 6.86 19.88 -12.12
CA LYS A 200 8.15 20.14 -12.77
C LYS A 200 9.11 20.83 -11.80
N ALA A 201 8.66 21.89 -11.13
CA ALA A 201 9.46 22.58 -10.11
C ALA A 201 9.85 21.65 -8.94
N TRP A 202 8.97 20.72 -8.57
CA TRP A 202 9.28 19.67 -7.60
C TRP A 202 10.44 18.80 -8.08
N ALA A 203 10.36 18.27 -9.31
CA ALA A 203 11.40 17.45 -9.91
C ALA A 203 12.74 18.20 -9.99
N ASP A 204 12.73 19.43 -10.48
CA ASP A 204 13.92 20.28 -10.61
C ASP A 204 14.57 20.58 -9.24
N LYS A 205 13.81 20.53 -8.15
CA LYS A 205 14.31 20.77 -6.78
C LYS A 205 14.74 19.50 -6.06
N HIS A 206 14.05 18.38 -6.29
CA HIS A 206 14.14 17.19 -5.44
C HIS A 206 14.75 15.96 -6.13
N TRP A 207 14.81 15.92 -7.47
CA TRP A 207 15.33 14.77 -8.23
C TRP A 207 16.72 15.01 -8.82
N VAL A 208 17.38 16.09 -8.42
CA VAL A 208 18.74 16.39 -8.90
C VAL A 208 19.71 15.45 -8.21
N GLU A 209 20.51 14.74 -9.01
CA GLU A 209 21.59 13.84 -8.59
C GLU A 209 22.69 14.56 -7.80
#